data_AF-A0A550I5L8-F1
#
_entry.id   AF-A0A550I5L8-F1
#
_cell.length_a   1.000
_cell.length_b   1.000
_cell.length_c   1.000
_cell.angle_alpha   90.00
_cell.angle_beta   90.00
_cell.angle_gamma   90.00
#
_symmetry.space_group_name_H-M   'P 1'
#
loop_
_entity.id
_entity.type
_entity.pdbx_description
1 polymer ?
#
loop_
_entity_poly.entity_id
_entity_poly.type
_entity_poly.pdbx_seq_one_letter_code
_entity_poly.pdbx_strand_id
1 'polypeptide(L)'
;MVTCVVLGLGLIGGAVTGSWLSGDSAGGAGTPDAFTAAGDLWHSIPVDELFPPTVDGEGAGPGGADRTWTRIAVAPDSGCKDAFDPLLRKALAPAGCLRLLRATYTDATRSHVTTVGLLFTKADSAAMGTLRARFNAQGLDRRRDLMPRPYAAQGTLAAGFGDDQRASWTVSVLTDAPVVVYAVSGFADGRTVTEPQPAEDAMKADATTPAAQGGLGHDAQGLADRIERSLRKTVNSATEKPS
;
A
#
# COMPACT_ATOMS: atom_id res chain seq x y z
N MET A 1 -75.82 -10.96 4.99
CA MET A 1 -74.71 -10.83 4.02
C MET A 1 -73.61 -10.08 4.74
N VAL A 2 -72.37 -10.61 4.74
CA VAL A 2 -71.11 -10.00 5.26
C VAL A 2 -70.93 -10.10 6.80
N THR A 3 -69.84 -10.56 7.43
CA THR A 3 -68.63 -11.35 7.09
C THR A 3 -67.86 -11.71 8.39
N CYS A 4 -67.25 -12.90 8.39
CA CYS A 4 -65.94 -13.32 8.91
C CYS A 4 -65.51 -13.10 10.38
N VAL A 5 -65.35 -14.25 11.05
CA VAL A 5 -64.57 -14.50 12.27
C VAL A 5 -63.08 -14.25 12.02
N VAL A 6 -62.44 -13.49 12.92
CA VAL A 6 -60.99 -13.31 12.99
C VAL A 6 -60.37 -14.53 13.67
N LEU A 7 -59.58 -15.30 12.92
CA LEU A 7 -58.70 -16.34 13.44
C LEU A 7 -57.27 -15.94 13.11
N GLY A 8 -56.57 -15.41 14.12
CA GLY A 8 -55.12 -15.26 14.10
C GLY A 8 -54.48 -16.61 14.39
N LEU A 9 -53.55 -17.01 13.53
CA LEU A 9 -52.62 -18.12 13.73
C LEU A 9 -51.44 -17.95 12.77
N GLY A 10 -50.22 -18.06 13.30
CA GLY A 10 -49.08 -18.53 12.54
C GLY A 10 -47.92 -17.56 12.33
N LEU A 11 -47.11 -17.37 13.37
CA LEU A 11 -45.68 -17.06 13.25
C LEU A 11 -44.97 -18.17 12.47
N ILE A 12 -44.42 -17.84 11.31
CA ILE A 12 -43.29 -18.54 10.66
C ILE A 12 -42.44 -17.40 10.07
N GLY A 13 -41.26 -17.07 10.61
CA GLY A 13 -40.12 -17.96 10.76
C GLY A 13 -39.21 -17.84 9.53
N GLY A 14 -38.81 -16.62 9.16
CA GLY A 14 -37.83 -16.36 8.09
C GLY A 14 -36.47 -16.08 8.70
N ALA A 15 -35.66 -17.13 8.89
CA ALA A 15 -34.29 -17.01 9.36
C ALA A 15 -33.42 -16.34 8.29
N VAL A 16 -33.01 -15.09 8.53
CA VAL A 16 -31.86 -14.47 7.87
C VAL A 16 -30.61 -15.18 8.39
N THR A 17 -30.13 -16.17 7.64
CA THR A 17 -28.79 -16.72 7.86
C THR A 17 -27.79 -15.88 7.07
N GLY A 18 -27.53 -14.67 7.58
CA GLY A 18 -26.32 -13.94 7.21
C GLY A 18 -25.12 -14.67 7.83
N SER A 19 -24.52 -15.57 7.07
CA SER A 19 -23.25 -16.20 7.47
C SER A 19 -22.13 -15.20 7.25
N TRP A 20 -21.94 -14.31 8.22
CA TRP A 20 -20.64 -13.69 8.45
C TRP A 20 -19.96 -14.51 9.53
N LEU A 21 -19.08 -15.41 9.11
CA LEU A 21 -18.15 -16.08 10.01
C LEU A 21 -16.73 -15.92 9.51
N SER A 22 -16.00 -15.17 10.34
CA SER A 22 -14.63 -15.39 10.77
C SER A 22 -13.52 -15.09 9.76
N GLY A 23 -12.69 -14.14 10.19
CA GLY A 23 -11.42 -13.83 9.56
C GLY A 23 -10.46 -15.01 9.61
N ASP A 24 -9.65 -15.08 8.56
CA ASP A 24 -8.22 -15.23 8.71
C ASP A 24 -7.54 -14.39 7.62
N SER A 25 -6.45 -13.72 7.99
CA SER A 25 -5.74 -12.81 7.09
C SER A 25 -4.84 -13.60 6.16
N ALA A 26 -5.24 -13.77 4.89
CA ALA A 26 -4.31 -14.03 3.78
C ALA A 26 -5.01 -13.87 2.41
N GLY A 27 -4.83 -12.70 1.78
CA GLY A 27 -4.72 -12.57 0.31
C GLY A 27 -5.77 -13.22 -0.61
N GLY A 28 -7.03 -13.33 -0.19
CA GLY A 28 -8.11 -13.82 -1.06
C GLY A 28 -8.29 -12.92 -2.28
N ALA A 29 -8.42 -13.51 -3.48
CA ALA A 29 -8.72 -12.76 -4.69
C ALA A 29 -10.06 -12.03 -4.52
N GLY A 30 -10.08 -10.72 -4.78
CA GLY A 30 -11.30 -9.91 -4.79
C GLY A 30 -12.29 -10.45 -5.84
N THR A 31 -13.57 -10.09 -5.70
CA THR A 31 -14.55 -10.39 -6.75
C THR A 31 -14.12 -9.71 -8.06
N PRO A 32 -14.43 -10.27 -9.24
CA PRO A 32 -14.04 -9.66 -10.52
C PRO A 32 -14.45 -8.19 -10.65
N ASP A 33 -15.62 -7.83 -10.11
CA ASP A 33 -16.14 -6.46 -10.11
C ASP A 33 -15.32 -5.53 -9.19
N ALA A 34 -14.97 -5.98 -7.98
CA ALA A 34 -14.14 -5.22 -7.05
C ALA A 34 -12.72 -5.01 -7.58
N PHE A 35 -12.14 -6.05 -8.19
CA PHE A 35 -10.82 -5.98 -8.82
C PHE A 35 -10.81 -4.95 -9.97
N THR A 36 -11.83 -4.98 -10.81
CA THR A 36 -11.96 -4.04 -11.94
C THR A 36 -12.16 -2.61 -11.43
N ALA A 37 -13.07 -2.40 -10.48
CA ALA A 37 -13.32 -1.08 -9.87
C ALA A 37 -12.06 -0.51 -9.20
N ALA A 38 -11.25 -1.36 -8.55
CA ALA A 38 -9.99 -0.95 -7.95
C ALA A 38 -9.00 -0.40 -9.01
N GLY A 39 -9.06 -0.90 -10.25
CA GLY A 39 -8.24 -0.42 -11.36
C GLY A 39 -8.51 1.02 -11.78
N ASP A 40 -9.69 1.56 -11.50
CA ASP A 40 -10.10 2.92 -11.89
C ASP A 40 -9.83 3.96 -10.80
N LEU A 41 -9.48 3.54 -9.57
CA LEU A 41 -9.28 4.44 -8.42
C LEU A 41 -8.22 5.52 -8.65
N TRP A 42 -7.24 5.29 -9.52
CA TRP A 42 -6.21 6.29 -9.81
C TRP A 42 -6.75 7.60 -10.41
N HIS A 43 -7.93 7.55 -11.05
CA HIS A 43 -8.57 8.74 -11.64
C HIS A 43 -9.96 9.03 -11.07
N SER A 44 -10.58 8.08 -10.36
CA SER A 44 -11.95 8.22 -9.88
C SER A 44 -12.06 8.78 -8.46
N ILE A 45 -10.96 8.79 -7.67
CA ILE A 45 -10.97 9.36 -6.33
C ILE A 45 -9.93 10.48 -6.17
N PRO A 46 -10.20 11.46 -5.27
CA PRO A 46 -9.25 12.52 -4.95
C PRO A 46 -7.92 11.95 -4.45
N VAL A 47 -6.82 12.64 -4.79
CA VAL A 47 -5.49 12.26 -4.32
C VAL A 47 -5.36 12.28 -2.80
N ASP A 48 -6.17 13.09 -2.11
CA ASP A 48 -6.20 13.16 -0.65
C ASP A 48 -6.85 11.93 0.00
N GLU A 49 -7.62 11.15 -0.76
CA GLU A 49 -8.14 9.87 -0.30
C GLU A 49 -7.13 8.73 -0.54
N LEU A 50 -6.39 8.78 -1.66
CA LEU A 50 -5.30 7.82 -1.93
C LEU A 50 -4.09 8.04 -1.04
N PHE A 51 -3.76 9.30 -0.79
CA PHE A 51 -2.61 9.74 -0.01
C PHE A 51 -3.07 10.80 0.99
N PRO A 52 -3.63 10.41 2.15
CA PRO A 52 -4.09 11.36 3.15
C PRO A 52 -3.01 12.38 3.55
N PRO A 53 -3.36 13.67 3.78
CA PRO A 53 -2.41 14.67 4.25
C PRO A 53 -1.68 14.28 5.54
N THR A 54 -2.35 13.52 6.41
CA THR A 54 -1.78 12.92 7.62
C THR A 54 -2.19 11.46 7.68
N VAL A 55 -1.25 10.59 8.05
CA VAL A 55 -1.49 9.16 8.26
C VAL A 55 -1.05 8.80 9.66
N ASP A 56 -1.97 8.27 10.45
CA ASP A 56 -1.69 7.76 11.79
C ASP A 56 -1.39 6.26 11.75
N GLY A 57 -0.38 5.87 12.50
CA GLY A 57 0.21 4.54 12.54
C GLY A 57 0.29 4.00 13.94
N GLU A 58 -0.87 3.71 14.54
CA GLU A 58 -0.93 3.04 15.85
C GLU A 58 -0.11 1.74 15.82
N GLY A 59 0.80 1.59 16.77
CA GLY A 59 1.69 0.42 16.88
C GLY A 59 2.65 0.19 15.69
N ALA A 60 2.81 1.16 14.77
CA ALA A 60 3.62 0.96 13.57
C ALA A 60 5.14 1.08 13.82
N GLY A 61 5.54 1.73 14.92
CA GLY A 61 6.91 2.03 15.26
C GLY A 61 7.64 0.92 16.03
N PRO A 62 8.94 1.11 16.29
CA PRO A 62 9.74 0.19 17.09
C PRO A 62 9.10 -0.07 18.46
N GLY A 63 9.06 -1.34 18.88
CA GLY A 63 8.44 -1.72 20.15
C GLY A 63 6.93 -1.48 20.24
N GLY A 64 6.24 -1.29 19.11
CA GLY A 64 4.80 -0.99 19.08
C GLY A 64 4.48 0.47 19.42
N ALA A 65 5.44 1.38 19.27
CA ALA A 65 5.18 2.81 19.41
C ALA A 65 4.30 3.33 18.26
N ASP A 66 3.51 4.37 18.52
CA ASP A 66 2.73 5.02 17.48
C ASP A 66 3.63 5.84 16.55
N ARG A 67 3.20 5.95 15.29
CA ARG A 67 3.80 6.81 14.27
C ARG A 67 2.76 7.75 13.71
N THR A 68 3.20 8.93 13.27
CA THR A 68 2.41 9.84 12.45
C THR A 68 3.28 10.32 11.31
N TRP A 69 2.71 10.31 10.10
CA TRP A 69 3.36 10.81 8.90
C TRP A 69 2.56 11.96 8.31
N THR A 70 3.23 13.04 7.94
CA THR A 70 2.63 14.19 7.26
C THR A 70 3.10 14.26 5.82
N ARG A 71 2.17 14.33 4.87
CA ARG A 71 2.45 14.41 3.45
C ARG A 71 3.10 15.76 3.14
N ILE A 72 4.29 15.73 2.56
CA ILE A 72 5.04 16.93 2.18
C ILE A 72 5.05 17.15 0.67
N ALA A 73 4.74 16.13 -0.12
CA ALA A 73 4.63 16.26 -1.57
C ALA A 73 3.76 15.17 -2.19
N VAL A 74 3.18 15.49 -3.35
CA VAL A 74 2.56 14.55 -4.29
C VAL A 74 3.31 14.67 -5.60
N ALA A 75 3.68 13.55 -6.20
CA ALA A 75 4.35 13.57 -7.49
C ALA A 75 3.40 14.07 -8.58
N PRO A 76 3.88 14.94 -9.50
CA PRO A 76 3.10 15.27 -10.67
C PRO A 76 2.85 14.00 -11.47
N ASP A 77 1.78 14.06 -12.23
CA ASP A 77 1.39 12.95 -13.05
C ASP A 77 2.52 12.55 -14.03
N SER A 78 2.95 11.30 -13.94
CA SER A 78 4.03 10.74 -14.74
C SER A 78 3.81 9.26 -15.02
N GLY A 79 4.37 8.77 -16.14
CA GLY A 79 4.38 7.34 -16.45
C GLY A 79 5.36 6.57 -15.56
N CYS A 80 5.38 5.24 -15.66
CA CYS A 80 6.19 4.39 -14.78
C CYS A 80 7.68 4.25 -15.18
N LYS A 81 8.14 4.90 -16.25
CA LYS A 81 9.46 4.64 -16.85
C LYS A 81 10.62 4.93 -15.89
N ASP A 82 10.55 6.05 -15.17
CA ASP A 82 11.68 6.58 -14.38
C ASP A 82 11.49 6.39 -12.87
N ALA A 83 10.50 5.59 -12.47
CA ALA A 83 10.11 5.44 -11.07
C ALA A 83 10.73 4.24 -10.35
N PHE A 84 11.39 3.36 -11.09
CA PHE A 84 11.95 2.13 -10.56
C PHE A 84 13.37 1.96 -11.08
N ASP A 85 14.22 1.31 -10.29
CA ASP A 85 15.50 0.84 -10.81
C ASP A 85 15.28 -0.15 -11.96
N PRO A 86 16.23 -0.24 -12.93
CA PRO A 86 16.00 -0.97 -14.18
C PRO A 86 15.57 -2.43 -13.99
N LEU A 87 16.11 -3.11 -12.97
CA LEU A 87 15.76 -4.50 -12.68
C LEU A 87 14.37 -4.62 -12.04
N LEU A 88 13.96 -3.69 -11.16
CA LEU A 88 12.61 -3.68 -10.59
C LEU A 88 11.58 -3.41 -11.69
N ARG A 89 11.86 -2.46 -12.59
CA ARG A 89 11.02 -2.21 -13.78
C ARG A 89 10.86 -3.48 -14.62
N LYS A 90 11.94 -4.25 -14.82
CA LYS A 90 11.89 -5.52 -15.55
C LYS A 90 11.09 -6.60 -14.80
N ALA A 91 11.20 -6.65 -13.47
CA ALA A 91 10.44 -7.58 -12.64
C ALA A 91 8.92 -7.30 -12.68
N LEU A 92 8.53 -6.02 -12.71
CA LEU A 92 7.14 -5.56 -12.74
C LEU A 92 6.53 -5.52 -14.16
N ALA A 93 7.35 -5.55 -15.21
CA ALA A 93 6.89 -5.46 -16.60
C ALA A 93 5.74 -6.42 -16.98
N PRO A 94 5.68 -7.69 -16.48
CA PRO A 94 4.56 -8.58 -16.79
C PRO A 94 3.19 -8.07 -16.35
N ALA A 95 3.10 -7.26 -15.28
CA ALA A 95 1.83 -6.67 -14.88
C ALA A 95 1.43 -5.46 -15.73
N GLY A 96 2.38 -4.89 -16.46
CA GLY A 96 2.20 -3.64 -17.21
C GLY A 96 2.06 -2.43 -16.30
N CYS A 97 2.23 -1.26 -16.89
CA CYS A 97 2.02 0.03 -16.24
C CYS A 97 0.76 0.66 -16.83
N LEU A 98 -0.26 0.86 -16.01
CA LEU A 98 -1.38 1.74 -16.33
C LEU A 98 -1.05 3.15 -15.84
N ARG A 99 -0.79 3.29 -14.54
CA ARG A 99 -0.46 4.57 -13.91
C ARG A 99 0.39 4.37 -12.68
N LEU A 100 1.27 5.32 -12.39
CA LEU A 100 1.96 5.39 -11.12
C LEU A 100 1.63 6.69 -10.40
N LEU A 101 1.16 6.55 -9.16
CA LEU A 101 0.96 7.68 -8.26
C LEU A 101 1.97 7.58 -7.11
N ARG A 102 2.49 8.71 -6.64
CA ARG A 102 3.46 8.76 -5.53
C ARG A 102 3.19 9.95 -4.63
N ALA A 103 3.44 9.76 -3.35
CA ALA A 103 3.48 10.83 -2.37
C ALA A 103 4.65 10.64 -1.42
N THR A 104 5.22 11.74 -0.96
CA THR A 104 6.31 11.75 0.01
C THR A 104 5.84 12.34 1.31
N TYR A 105 6.20 11.67 2.40
CA TYR A 105 5.83 12.01 3.76
C TYR A 105 7.07 12.27 4.60
N THR A 106 6.90 13.04 5.66
CA THR A 106 7.85 13.16 6.76
C THR A 106 7.26 12.55 8.02
N ASP A 107 8.08 11.95 8.88
CA ASP A 107 7.64 11.50 10.19
C ASP A 107 7.43 12.69 11.15
N ALA A 108 6.81 12.44 12.31
CA ALA A 108 6.52 13.45 13.33
C ALA A 108 7.77 14.19 13.84
N THR A 109 8.93 13.54 13.85
CA THR A 109 10.19 14.17 14.29
C THR A 109 10.90 14.93 13.17
N ARG A 110 10.43 14.80 11.93
CA ARG A 110 11.02 15.37 10.72
C ARG A 110 12.45 14.89 10.46
N SER A 111 12.82 13.73 11.01
CA SER A 111 14.12 13.11 10.79
C SER A 111 14.11 12.14 9.61
N HIS A 112 12.93 11.64 9.21
CA HIS A 112 12.78 10.69 8.11
C HIS A 112 11.85 11.20 7.03
N VAL A 113 12.13 10.76 5.81
CA VAL A 113 11.28 10.96 4.64
C VAL A 113 10.95 9.60 4.06
N THR A 114 9.68 9.41 3.66
CA THR A 114 9.19 8.16 3.07
C THR A 114 8.36 8.45 1.84
N THR A 115 8.76 7.93 0.69
CA THR A 115 7.94 7.93 -0.52
C THR A 115 7.11 6.66 -0.54
N VAL A 116 5.79 6.79 -0.66
CA VAL A 116 4.87 5.69 -0.95
C VAL A 116 4.40 5.80 -2.39
N GLY A 117 4.23 4.67 -3.07
CA GLY A 117 3.75 4.63 -4.44
C GLY A 117 2.70 3.55 -4.67
N LEU A 118 1.76 3.87 -5.56
CA LEU A 118 0.71 2.98 -6.05
C LEU A 118 0.90 2.82 -7.56
N LEU A 119 1.44 1.67 -7.96
CA LEU A 119 1.52 1.28 -9.36
C LEU A 119 0.22 0.56 -9.73
N PHE A 120 -0.67 1.26 -10.41
CA PHE A 120 -1.82 0.66 -11.09
C PHE A 120 -1.33 -0.04 -12.35
N THR A 121 -1.74 -1.29 -12.51
CA THR A 121 -1.25 -2.22 -13.54
C THR A 121 -2.33 -2.48 -14.59
N LYS A 122 -1.94 -3.16 -15.67
CA LYS A 122 -2.87 -3.61 -16.72
C LYS A 122 -3.23 -5.10 -16.59
N ALA A 123 -2.71 -5.74 -15.55
CA ALA A 123 -2.88 -7.17 -15.32
C ALA A 123 -4.25 -7.48 -14.73
N ASP A 124 -4.79 -8.63 -15.11
CA ASP A 124 -5.91 -9.25 -14.42
C ASP A 124 -5.45 -9.91 -13.11
N SER A 125 -6.42 -10.43 -12.34
CA SER A 125 -6.16 -11.05 -11.04
C SER A 125 -5.24 -12.27 -11.13
N ALA A 126 -5.33 -13.07 -12.21
CA ALA A 126 -4.50 -14.24 -12.42
C ALA A 126 -3.03 -13.86 -12.69
N ALA A 127 -2.80 -12.84 -13.51
CA ALA A 127 -1.48 -12.29 -13.78
C ALA A 127 -0.86 -11.64 -12.52
N MET A 128 -1.66 -10.92 -11.72
CA MET A 128 -1.22 -10.39 -10.42
C MET A 128 -0.87 -11.50 -9.43
N GLY A 129 -1.66 -12.57 -9.37
CA GLY A 129 -1.35 -13.77 -8.57
C GLY A 129 -0.03 -14.43 -8.99
N THR A 130 0.20 -14.56 -10.30
CA THR A 130 1.47 -15.07 -10.84
C THR A 130 2.65 -14.17 -10.49
N LEU A 131 2.47 -12.85 -10.58
CA LEU A 131 3.48 -11.88 -10.18
C LEU A 131 3.83 -11.99 -8.70
N ARG A 132 2.82 -12.05 -7.82
CA ARG A 132 3.01 -12.22 -6.36
C ARG A 132 3.76 -13.52 -6.07
N ALA A 133 3.35 -14.63 -6.67
CA ALA A 133 4.02 -15.93 -6.50
C ALA A 133 5.50 -15.86 -6.89
N ARG A 134 5.82 -15.17 -8.00
CA ARG A 134 7.20 -14.97 -8.43
C ARG A 134 8.01 -14.11 -7.45
N PHE A 135 7.43 -13.00 -6.96
CA PHE A 135 8.08 -12.14 -5.98
C PHE A 135 8.46 -12.94 -4.73
N ASN A 136 7.51 -13.72 -4.19
CA ASN A 136 7.72 -14.56 -3.01
C ASN A 136 8.78 -15.66 -3.27
N ALA A 137 8.65 -16.40 -4.37
CA ALA A 137 9.53 -17.54 -4.66
C ALA A 137 10.99 -17.13 -4.92
N GLN A 138 11.22 -15.91 -5.41
CA GLN A 138 12.55 -15.40 -5.77
C GLN A 138 13.06 -14.31 -4.82
N GLY A 139 12.30 -13.95 -3.78
CA GLY A 139 12.62 -12.86 -2.84
C GLY A 139 12.87 -11.53 -3.54
N LEU A 140 12.10 -11.20 -4.58
CA LEU A 140 12.37 -10.02 -5.42
C LEU A 140 12.14 -8.70 -4.67
N ASP A 141 11.20 -8.69 -3.73
CA ASP A 141 10.93 -7.59 -2.80
C ASP A 141 12.08 -7.34 -1.82
N ARG A 142 12.98 -8.31 -1.62
CA ARG A 142 14.10 -8.23 -0.67
C ARG A 142 15.45 -7.89 -1.32
N ARG A 143 15.52 -7.84 -2.65
CA ARG A 143 16.79 -7.59 -3.33
C ARG A 143 17.14 -6.10 -3.40
N ARG A 144 18.36 -5.76 -2.98
CA ARG A 144 18.90 -4.39 -3.00
C ARG A 144 18.99 -3.76 -4.39
N ASP A 145 19.04 -4.57 -5.45
CA ASP A 145 19.05 -4.10 -6.84
C ASP A 145 17.65 -3.99 -7.46
N LEU A 146 16.60 -4.26 -6.66
CA LEU A 146 15.18 -4.17 -7.03
C LEU A 146 14.45 -3.13 -6.15
N MET A 147 15.08 -1.98 -5.92
CA MET A 147 14.50 -0.94 -5.07
C MET A 147 13.62 0.05 -5.86
N PRO A 148 12.50 0.50 -5.27
CA PRO A 148 11.73 1.61 -5.83
C PRO A 148 12.45 2.94 -5.65
N ARG A 149 12.20 3.90 -6.56
CA ARG A 149 12.80 5.24 -6.48
C ARG A 149 11.94 6.18 -5.65
N PRO A 150 12.56 7.02 -4.79
CA PRO A 150 11.85 8.05 -4.05
C PRO A 150 11.33 9.15 -4.98
N TYR A 151 10.49 10.02 -4.43
CA TYR A 151 10.10 11.28 -5.05
C TYR A 151 10.64 12.46 -4.24
N ALA A 152 11.73 13.04 -4.75
CA ALA A 152 12.49 14.12 -4.13
C ALA A 152 11.94 15.51 -4.50
N ALA A 153 10.82 15.90 -3.89
CA ALA A 153 10.21 17.20 -4.16
C ALA A 153 11.12 18.35 -3.68
N GLN A 154 11.47 19.24 -4.61
CA GLN A 154 12.27 20.43 -4.32
C GLN A 154 11.53 21.38 -3.36
N GLY A 155 12.28 22.09 -2.52
CA GLY A 155 11.71 22.99 -1.50
C GLY A 155 11.05 22.26 -0.32
N THR A 156 11.23 20.96 -0.19
CA THR A 156 10.74 20.15 0.95
C THR A 156 11.88 19.42 1.65
N LEU A 157 11.60 18.75 2.78
CA LEU A 157 12.56 17.88 3.46
C LEU A 157 13.05 16.72 2.59
N ALA A 158 12.30 16.35 1.55
CA ALA A 158 12.70 15.30 0.61
C ALA A 158 13.60 15.81 -0.52
N ALA A 159 14.01 17.07 -0.55
CA ALA A 159 14.79 17.63 -1.66
C ALA A 159 16.10 16.85 -1.93
N GLY A 160 16.72 16.32 -0.86
CA GLY A 160 17.92 15.48 -0.94
C GLY A 160 17.64 13.97 -1.01
N PHE A 161 16.39 13.52 -1.06
CA PHE A 161 16.03 12.10 -0.97
C PHE A 161 16.13 11.39 -2.32
N GLY A 162 17.37 11.19 -2.80
CA GLY A 162 17.68 10.56 -4.08
C GLY A 162 17.98 9.06 -3.99
N ASP A 163 18.58 8.52 -5.06
CA ASP A 163 18.90 7.10 -5.19
C ASP A 163 19.82 6.59 -4.04
N ASP A 164 20.75 7.43 -3.61
CA ASP A 164 21.76 7.10 -2.59
C ASP A 164 21.26 7.28 -1.14
N GLN A 165 20.09 7.87 -0.94
CA GLN A 165 19.50 8.14 0.37
C GLN A 165 18.47 7.08 0.79
N ARG A 166 18.15 6.13 -0.08
CA ARG A 166 17.23 5.03 0.23
C ARG A 166 17.84 4.14 1.30
N ALA A 167 17.15 3.97 2.42
CA ALA A 167 17.62 3.19 3.56
C ALA A 167 16.86 1.89 3.75
N SER A 168 15.53 1.94 3.59
CA SER A 168 14.67 0.78 3.73
C SER A 168 13.50 0.85 2.78
N TRP A 169 12.98 -0.31 2.35
CA TRP A 169 11.88 -0.37 1.39
C TRP A 169 10.98 -1.59 1.60
N THR A 170 9.79 -1.53 1.05
CA THR A 170 8.84 -2.65 0.94
C THR A 170 8.13 -2.60 -0.40
N VAL A 171 7.77 -3.77 -0.95
CA VAL A 171 7.00 -3.90 -2.20
C VAL A 171 5.94 -4.99 -2.01
N SER A 172 4.67 -4.64 -2.16
CA SER A 172 3.51 -5.52 -2.00
C SER A 172 2.72 -5.59 -3.31
N VAL A 173 2.66 -6.80 -3.91
CA VAL A 173 1.85 -7.08 -5.11
C VAL A 173 0.43 -7.49 -4.70
N LEU A 174 -0.57 -6.62 -4.87
CA LEU A 174 -1.93 -6.97 -4.45
C LEU A 174 -2.53 -8.00 -5.42
N THR A 175 -3.27 -8.98 -4.89
CA THR A 175 -3.95 -10.03 -5.69
C THR A 175 -5.44 -9.78 -5.83
N ASP A 176 -5.98 -8.89 -5.00
CA ASP A 176 -7.37 -8.46 -4.95
C ASP A 176 -7.61 -7.10 -5.61
N ALA A 177 -6.54 -6.43 -6.03
CA ALA A 177 -6.57 -5.21 -6.84
C ALA A 177 -5.41 -5.24 -7.85
N PRO A 178 -5.53 -4.60 -9.03
CA PRO A 178 -4.47 -4.52 -10.02
C PRO A 178 -3.39 -3.49 -9.62
N VAL A 179 -2.92 -3.52 -8.37
CA VAL A 179 -2.03 -2.52 -7.79
C VAL A 179 -0.80 -3.18 -7.18
N VAL A 180 0.38 -2.57 -7.38
CA VAL A 180 1.58 -2.84 -6.58
C VAL A 180 1.83 -1.63 -5.69
N VAL A 181 1.79 -1.84 -4.38
CA VAL A 181 2.10 -0.83 -3.37
C VAL A 181 3.58 -0.94 -3.04
N TYR A 182 4.27 0.19 -2.91
CA TYR A 182 5.62 0.19 -2.36
C TYR A 182 5.84 1.39 -1.46
N ALA A 183 6.84 1.29 -0.60
CA ALA A 183 7.39 2.45 0.08
C ALA A 183 8.91 2.36 0.14
N VAL A 184 9.56 3.52 0.19
CA VAL A 184 10.99 3.66 0.43
C VAL A 184 11.22 4.81 1.39
N SER A 185 11.98 4.56 2.45
CA SER A 185 12.30 5.49 3.52
C SER A 185 13.79 5.82 3.53
N GLY A 186 14.11 7.01 4.04
CA GLY A 186 15.47 7.52 4.17
C GLY A 186 15.55 8.62 5.23
N PHE A 187 16.76 9.01 5.57
CA PHE A 187 16.98 10.13 6.48
C PHE A 187 16.75 11.47 5.77
N ALA A 188 16.07 12.39 6.44
CA ALA A 188 15.72 13.71 5.90
C ALA A 188 16.92 14.66 5.76
N ASP A 189 18.07 14.33 6.37
CA ASP A 189 19.30 15.12 6.28
C ASP A 189 20.13 14.83 5.02
N GLY A 190 19.65 13.95 4.14
CA GLY A 190 20.27 13.67 2.85
C GLY A 190 21.53 12.79 2.92
N ARG A 191 21.86 12.22 4.09
CA ARG A 191 23.03 11.34 4.23
C ARG A 191 22.91 10.12 3.32
N THR A 192 24.01 9.73 2.68
CA THR A 192 24.10 8.51 1.89
C THR A 192 23.94 7.27 2.77
N VAL A 193 23.24 6.26 2.25
CA VAL A 193 23.09 4.96 2.88
C VAL A 193 23.76 3.89 2.02
N THR A 194 24.83 3.32 2.54
CA THR A 194 25.66 2.32 1.82
C THR A 194 25.11 0.90 1.94
N GLU A 195 24.31 0.64 2.97
CA GLU A 195 23.74 -0.67 3.30
C GLU A 195 22.23 -0.58 3.51
N PRO A 196 21.45 -0.29 2.45
CA PRO A 196 20.00 -0.37 2.53
C PRO A 196 19.55 -1.82 2.78
N GLN A 197 18.48 -1.98 3.55
CA GLN A 197 17.89 -3.29 3.85
C GLN A 197 16.37 -3.29 3.63
N PRO A 198 15.75 -4.43 3.25
CA PRO A 198 14.31 -4.54 3.19
C PRO A 198 13.68 -4.22 4.55
N ALA A 199 12.47 -3.66 4.56
CA ALA A 199 11.80 -3.26 5.79
C ALA A 199 11.64 -4.43 6.77
N GLU A 200 11.30 -5.61 6.27
CA GLU A 200 11.19 -6.84 7.07
C GLU A 200 12.51 -7.16 7.80
N ASP A 201 13.65 -7.00 7.15
CA ASP A 201 14.96 -7.24 7.77
C ASP A 201 15.33 -6.12 8.75
N ALA A 202 15.05 -4.86 8.40
CA ALA A 202 15.32 -3.70 9.24
C ALA A 202 14.45 -3.65 10.50
N MET A 203 13.31 -4.35 10.54
CA MET A 203 12.42 -4.43 11.70
C MET A 203 12.73 -5.63 12.63
N LYS A 204 13.70 -6.48 12.30
CA LYS A 204 14.10 -7.59 13.17
C LYS A 204 14.68 -7.06 14.49
N ALA A 205 14.36 -7.73 15.59
CA ALA A 205 14.73 -7.28 16.94
C ALA A 205 16.25 -7.17 17.17
N ASP A 206 17.04 -7.96 16.45
CA ASP A 206 18.50 -8.00 16.52
C ASP A 206 19.20 -7.17 15.42
N ALA A 207 18.45 -6.45 14.57
CA ALA A 207 19.01 -5.65 13.50
C ALA A 207 19.67 -4.36 14.03
N THR A 208 20.96 -4.18 13.73
CA THR A 208 21.80 -3.09 14.25
C THR A 208 22.26 -2.10 13.19
N THR A 209 21.77 -2.23 11.95
CA THR A 209 22.11 -1.28 10.88
C THR A 209 21.52 0.11 11.15
N PRO A 210 22.06 1.18 10.53
CA PRO A 210 21.48 2.51 10.67
C PRO A 210 20.00 2.57 10.29
N ALA A 211 19.59 1.83 9.25
CA ALA A 211 18.18 1.75 8.84
C ALA A 211 17.30 1.11 9.92
N ALA A 212 17.78 0.04 10.56
CA ALA A 212 17.06 -0.63 11.64
C ALA A 212 16.96 0.24 12.90
N GLN A 213 18.08 0.76 13.37
CA GLN A 213 18.16 1.58 14.59
C GLN A 213 17.45 2.93 14.44
N GLY A 214 17.41 3.48 13.21
CA GLY A 214 16.57 4.63 12.90
C GLY A 214 15.07 4.31 12.82
N GLY A 215 14.68 3.04 12.76
CA GLY A 215 13.28 2.64 12.56
C GLY A 215 12.76 2.95 11.15
N LEU A 216 13.63 3.04 10.15
CA LEU A 216 13.24 3.32 8.75
C LEU A 216 12.47 2.15 8.13
N GLY A 217 12.69 0.92 8.60
CA GLY A 217 11.86 -0.24 8.25
C GLY A 217 10.40 -0.05 8.67
N HIS A 218 10.19 0.45 9.90
CA HIS A 218 8.86 0.77 10.43
C HIS A 218 8.18 1.89 9.64
N ASP A 219 8.92 2.90 9.19
CA ASP A 219 8.34 3.97 8.35
C ASP A 219 7.91 3.45 6.98
N ALA A 220 8.75 2.65 6.31
CA ALA A 220 8.43 2.08 5.00
C ALA A 220 7.24 1.11 5.09
N GLN A 221 7.32 0.09 5.95
CA GLN A 221 6.24 -0.90 6.09
C GLN A 221 4.97 -0.27 6.65
N GLY A 222 5.11 0.51 7.72
CA GLY A 222 3.99 1.14 8.41
C GLY A 222 3.17 1.98 7.45
N LEU A 223 3.80 2.92 6.73
CA LEU A 223 3.09 3.78 5.80
C LEU A 223 2.46 2.99 4.64
N ALA A 224 3.19 2.05 4.03
CA ALA A 224 2.66 1.22 2.95
C ALA A 224 1.40 0.45 3.37
N ASP A 225 1.41 -0.17 4.55
CA ASP A 225 0.28 -0.94 5.07
C ASP A 225 -0.97 -0.07 5.29
N ARG A 226 -0.80 1.17 5.77
CA ARG A 226 -1.93 2.08 6.00
C ARG A 226 -2.54 2.54 4.68
N ILE A 227 -1.70 2.90 3.71
CA ILE A 227 -2.16 3.28 2.37
C ILE A 227 -2.85 2.10 1.68
N GLU A 228 -2.30 0.88 1.79
CA GLU A 228 -2.94 -0.33 1.28
C GLU A 228 -4.31 -0.58 1.92
N ARG A 229 -4.42 -0.51 3.26
CA ARG A 229 -5.71 -0.65 3.96
C ARG A 229 -6.71 0.41 3.53
N SER A 230 -6.28 1.67 3.35
CA SER A 230 -7.17 2.73 2.89
C SER A 230 -7.67 2.46 1.48
N LEU A 231 -6.79 2.01 0.57
CA LEU A 231 -7.16 1.64 -0.78
C LEU A 231 -8.23 0.53 -0.77
N ARG A 232 -8.00 -0.55 -0.01
CA ARG A 232 -8.97 -1.66 0.13
C ARG A 232 -10.31 -1.18 0.68
N LYS A 233 -10.31 -0.30 1.68
CA LYS A 233 -11.53 0.29 2.24
C LYS A 233 -12.32 1.06 1.18
N THR A 234 -11.64 1.86 0.36
CA THR A 234 -12.26 2.60 -0.74
C THR A 234 -12.88 1.67 -1.78
N VAL A 235 -12.18 0.59 -2.17
CA VAL A 235 -12.73 -0.42 -3.10
C VAL A 235 -14.03 -1.00 -2.55
N ASN A 236 -14.04 -1.45 -1.30
CA ASN A 236 -15.22 -2.05 -0.68
C ASN A 236 -16.41 -1.07 -0.65
N SER A 237 -16.16 0.19 -0.24
CA SER A 237 -17.20 1.23 -0.22
C SER A 237 -17.73 1.58 -1.60
N ALA A 238 -16.92 1.50 -2.65
CA ALA A 238 -17.35 1.72 -4.03
C ALA A 238 -18.24 0.57 -4.55
N THR A 239 -17.94 -0.67 -4.16
CA THR A 239 -18.73 -1.85 -4.54
C THR A 239 -20.03 -2.02 -3.75
N GLU A 240 -20.11 -1.48 -2.54
CA GLU A 240 -21.29 -1.53 -1.67
C GLU A 240 -22.36 -0.47 -2.00
N LYS A 241 -22.06 0.49 -2.88
CA LYS A 241 -23.05 1.45 -3.40
C LYS A 241 -23.45 1.03 -4.83
N PRO A 242 -24.47 0.17 -5.01
CA PRO A 242 -25.10 0.07 -6.32
C PRO A 242 -25.81 1.39 -6.61
N SER A 243 -25.65 1.87 -7.85
CA SER A 243 -26.47 2.95 -8.41
C SER A 243 -27.95 2.58 -8.45
#